data_AF-A0A6A4X7U0-F1
#
_entry.id   AF-A0A6A4X7U0-F1
#
_cell.length_a   1.000
_cell.length_b   1.000
_cell.length_c   1.000
_cell.angle_alpha   90.00
_cell.angle_beta   90.00
_cell.angle_gamma   90.00
#
_symmetry.space_group_name_H-M   'P 1'
#
loop_
_entity.id
_entity.type
_entity.pdbx_description
1 polymer ?
#
loop_
_entity_poly.entity_id
_entity_poly.type
_entity_poly.pdbx_seq_one_letter_code
_entity_poly.pdbx_strand_id
1 'polypeptide(L)'
;MGTELDKLMMTVPEGLREDYRSQMDGFQRLFSRFILEKGPQMHLNNTYNCKVPLVLMNSFNTDEDTQKVLRKYTGFNVKIYTFNQSQYPRINRETLTPVAKTMNTNDDPEAWYPPGHGDFYQSFQNSGLLKQFIDEGREYVFISNIDNLGATVDRSILNSLLNPPSGELHCEFLMEVTDKTRADIKTERLSVMFALSHKTMKRVLEQELLTMEIIVNPKTLPNGTNVIQLETAVGAAMKCFNGATGINVPRRRFLPVKKTGRPAAGHVEPVAEFLKRFASIPDIMELDHLTVSGDVTFGRGIALRGAVIIVANHGDRIDIPDGARLENKVISGNLRILDH
;
A
#
# COMPACT_ATOMS: atom_id res chain seq x y z
N MET A 1 -17.91 -17.87 -10.51
CA MET A 1 -16.58 -17.91 -9.85
C MET A 1 -15.63 -18.87 -10.55
N GLY A 2 -16.01 -20.10 -10.95
CA GLY A 2 -15.07 -21.05 -11.56
C GLY A 2 -14.49 -20.60 -12.92
N THR A 3 -15.34 -20.23 -13.87
CA THR A 3 -14.98 -20.24 -15.30
C THR A 3 -13.95 -19.21 -15.79
N GLU A 4 -13.75 -18.07 -15.11
CA GLU A 4 -12.76 -17.05 -15.52
C GLU A 4 -11.46 -17.13 -14.70
N LEU A 5 -11.56 -17.56 -13.44
CA LEU A 5 -10.39 -17.86 -12.62
C LEU A 5 -9.67 -19.11 -13.16
N ASP A 6 -10.43 -20.09 -13.66
CA ASP A 6 -9.88 -21.27 -14.32
C ASP A 6 -9.11 -20.92 -15.61
N LYS A 7 -9.51 -19.86 -16.34
CA LYS A 7 -8.80 -19.40 -17.55
C LYS A 7 -7.46 -18.74 -17.23
N LEU A 8 -7.39 -17.95 -16.16
CA LEU A 8 -6.15 -17.35 -15.66
C LEU A 8 -5.22 -18.41 -15.01
N MET A 9 -5.79 -19.52 -14.54
CA MET A 9 -5.02 -20.65 -14.00
C MET A 9 -4.42 -21.55 -15.08
N MET A 10 -5.02 -21.56 -16.27
CA MET A 10 -4.51 -22.30 -17.43
C MET A 10 -3.20 -21.69 -17.98
N THR A 11 -2.90 -20.42 -17.69
CA THR A 11 -1.64 -19.75 -18.11
C THR A 11 -0.49 -19.96 -17.13
N VAL A 12 -0.75 -20.56 -15.96
CA VAL A 12 0.28 -20.88 -14.96
C VAL A 12 0.81 -22.30 -15.20
N PRO A 13 2.15 -22.52 -15.16
CA PRO A 13 2.73 -23.85 -15.26
C PRO A 13 2.10 -24.83 -14.27
N GLU A 14 1.81 -26.05 -14.70
CA GLU A 14 0.92 -27.00 -14.01
C GLU A 14 1.33 -27.29 -12.56
N GLY A 15 2.63 -27.32 -12.27
CA GLY A 15 3.17 -27.52 -10.92
C GLY A 15 3.05 -26.32 -9.96
N LEU A 16 2.62 -25.15 -10.43
CA LEU A 16 2.48 -23.93 -9.62
C LEU A 16 1.02 -23.47 -9.44
N ARG A 17 0.05 -24.12 -10.10
CA ARG A 17 -1.35 -23.68 -10.11
C ARG A 17 -2.01 -23.70 -8.73
N GLU A 18 -1.76 -24.70 -7.90
CA GLU A 18 -2.33 -24.77 -6.54
C GLU A 18 -1.78 -23.67 -5.62
N ASP A 19 -0.48 -23.36 -5.72
CA ASP A 19 0.14 -22.31 -4.92
C ASP A 19 -0.38 -20.91 -5.32
N TYR A 20 -0.55 -20.63 -6.62
CA TYR A 20 -1.12 -19.36 -7.08
C TYR A 20 -2.62 -19.22 -6.75
N ARG A 21 -3.37 -20.33 -6.77
CA ARG A 21 -4.79 -20.35 -6.37
C ARG A 21 -4.96 -19.96 -4.90
N SER A 22 -4.11 -20.50 -4.03
CA SER A 22 -4.06 -20.15 -2.59
C SER A 22 -3.67 -18.68 -2.36
N GLN A 23 -2.70 -18.17 -3.13
CA GLN A 23 -2.24 -16.77 -3.05
C GLN A 23 -3.34 -15.77 -3.44
N MET A 24 -4.01 -16.01 -4.57
CA MET A 24 -5.08 -15.15 -5.07
C MET A 24 -6.32 -15.21 -4.17
N ASP A 25 -6.61 -16.37 -3.58
CA ASP A 25 -7.69 -16.50 -2.60
C ASP A 25 -7.36 -15.77 -1.28
N GLY A 26 -6.11 -15.78 -0.83
CA GLY A 26 -5.65 -15.05 0.36
C GLY A 26 -5.73 -13.54 0.19
N PHE A 27 -5.20 -13.02 -0.92
CA PHE A 27 -5.33 -11.60 -1.28
C PHE A 27 -6.79 -11.21 -1.49
N GLN A 28 -7.58 -12.01 -2.22
CA GLN A 28 -9.00 -11.77 -2.37
C GLN A 28 -9.71 -11.75 -1.02
N ARG A 29 -9.42 -12.66 -0.09
CA ARG A 29 -10.06 -12.66 1.24
C ARG A 29 -9.70 -11.43 2.06
N LEU A 30 -8.43 -11.03 2.09
CA LEU A 30 -7.99 -9.83 2.83
C LEU A 30 -8.52 -8.53 2.20
N PHE A 31 -8.45 -8.41 0.89
CA PHE A 31 -8.97 -7.26 0.15
C PHE A 31 -10.50 -7.19 0.21
N SER A 32 -11.16 -8.34 0.11
CA SER A 32 -12.60 -8.47 0.36
C SER A 32 -12.92 -8.11 1.81
N ARG A 33 -12.11 -8.46 2.81
CA ARG A 33 -12.39 -8.07 4.21
C ARG A 33 -12.18 -6.57 4.46
N PHE A 34 -11.14 -5.99 3.86
CA PHE A 34 -10.88 -4.55 3.90
C PHE A 34 -12.03 -3.73 3.31
N ILE A 35 -12.70 -4.21 2.25
CA ILE A 35 -13.81 -3.49 1.63
C ILE A 35 -15.21 -3.97 2.09
N LEU A 36 -15.45 -5.27 2.24
CA LEU A 36 -16.77 -5.89 2.48
C LEU A 36 -17.24 -5.87 3.93
N GLU A 37 -16.37 -6.04 4.93
CA GLU A 37 -16.89 -6.18 6.31
C GLU A 37 -17.10 -4.84 6.99
N LYS A 38 -16.17 -3.88 6.86
CA LYS A 38 -16.27 -2.51 7.42
C LYS A 38 -15.26 -1.56 6.76
N GLY A 39 -15.18 -1.52 5.43
CA GLY A 39 -14.28 -0.57 4.78
C GLY A 39 -14.53 0.85 5.28
N PRO A 40 -13.50 1.65 5.59
CA PRO A 40 -13.67 2.96 6.25
C PRO A 40 -14.71 3.82 5.53
N GLN A 41 -14.74 3.75 4.19
CA GLN A 41 -15.65 4.50 3.35
C GLN A 41 -17.11 4.02 3.41
N MET A 42 -17.34 2.71 3.42
CA MET A 42 -18.69 2.16 3.51
C MET A 42 -19.27 2.38 4.91
N HIS A 43 -18.44 2.18 5.94
CA HIS A 43 -18.80 2.51 7.31
C HIS A 43 -19.16 4.00 7.46
N LEU A 44 -18.36 4.89 6.86
CA LEU A 44 -18.64 6.33 6.84
C LEU A 44 -19.98 6.64 6.16
N ASN A 45 -20.20 6.14 4.95
CA ASN A 45 -21.42 6.38 4.17
C ASN A 45 -22.68 5.87 4.90
N ASN A 46 -22.63 4.66 5.46
CA ASN A 46 -23.76 4.08 6.16
C ASN A 46 -24.03 4.78 7.51
N THR A 47 -22.98 5.15 8.24
CA THR A 47 -23.13 5.77 9.58
C THR A 47 -23.66 7.19 9.48
N TYR A 48 -23.21 7.96 8.49
CA TYR A 48 -23.56 9.38 8.34
C TYR A 48 -24.56 9.64 7.21
N ASN A 49 -25.15 8.59 6.62
CA ASN A 49 -26.05 8.67 5.48
C ASN A 49 -25.51 9.59 4.35
N CYS A 50 -24.23 9.42 4.03
CA CYS A 50 -23.53 10.22 3.04
C CYS A 50 -23.04 9.34 1.87
N LYS A 51 -22.59 10.00 0.79
CA LYS A 51 -22.08 9.33 -0.42
C LYS A 51 -20.70 9.86 -0.76
N VAL A 52 -19.70 9.47 0.02
CA VAL A 52 -18.31 9.81 -0.26
C VAL A 52 -17.74 8.79 -1.24
N PRO A 53 -17.22 9.21 -2.40
CA PRO A 53 -16.64 8.31 -3.39
C PRO A 53 -15.29 7.76 -2.92
N LEU A 54 -14.90 6.59 -3.42
CA LEU A 54 -13.55 6.04 -3.31
C LEU A 54 -12.90 6.12 -4.70
N VAL A 55 -11.68 6.63 -4.77
CA VAL A 55 -10.93 6.71 -6.03
C VAL A 55 -9.64 5.92 -5.89
N LEU A 56 -9.39 5.00 -6.81
CA LEU A 56 -8.17 4.21 -6.87
C LEU A 56 -7.29 4.71 -8.02
N MET A 57 -6.07 5.15 -7.69
CA MET A 57 -5.03 5.44 -8.68
C MET A 57 -4.29 4.14 -8.99
N ASN A 58 -4.47 3.62 -10.19
CA ASN A 58 -3.85 2.39 -10.64
C ASN A 58 -2.53 2.66 -11.38
N SER A 59 -1.78 1.61 -11.66
CA SER A 59 -0.71 1.59 -12.67
C SER A 59 -1.08 0.62 -13.79
N PHE A 60 -0.38 0.68 -14.92
CA PHE A 60 -0.50 -0.33 -15.97
C PHE A 60 -0.25 -1.77 -15.47
N ASN A 61 0.48 -1.96 -14.36
CA ASN A 61 0.70 -3.27 -13.73
C ASN A 61 -0.49 -3.77 -12.90
N THR A 62 -1.45 -2.90 -12.55
CA THR A 62 -2.49 -3.20 -11.55
C THR A 62 -3.90 -2.87 -12.03
N ASP A 63 -4.05 -2.11 -13.10
CA ASP A 63 -5.34 -1.60 -13.54
C ASP A 63 -6.32 -2.72 -13.93
N GLU A 64 -5.89 -3.64 -14.79
CA GLU A 64 -6.75 -4.74 -15.26
C GLU A 64 -7.23 -5.63 -14.10
N ASP A 65 -6.31 -5.98 -13.19
CA ASP A 65 -6.63 -6.81 -12.03
C ASP A 65 -7.52 -6.09 -11.03
N THR A 66 -7.32 -4.78 -10.84
CA THR A 66 -8.20 -3.94 -10.01
C THR A 66 -9.62 -3.94 -10.59
N GLN A 67 -9.78 -3.73 -11.90
CA GLN A 67 -11.11 -3.75 -12.55
C GLN A 67 -11.83 -5.09 -12.39
N LYS A 68 -11.12 -6.22 -12.51
CA LYS A 68 -11.69 -7.55 -12.32
C LYS A 68 -12.27 -7.71 -10.91
N VAL A 69 -11.57 -7.22 -9.90
CA VAL A 69 -12.01 -7.30 -8.51
C VAL A 69 -13.15 -6.32 -8.20
N LEU A 70 -13.15 -5.13 -8.83
CA LEU A 70 -14.17 -4.11 -8.60
C LEU A 70 -15.60 -4.56 -8.93
N ARG A 71 -15.76 -5.50 -9.88
CA ARG A 71 -17.06 -6.10 -10.22
C ARG A 71 -17.77 -6.70 -9.00
N LYS A 72 -17.02 -7.20 -8.01
CA LYS A 72 -17.56 -7.76 -6.77
C LYS A 72 -18.22 -6.73 -5.85
N TYR A 73 -17.92 -5.45 -6.05
CA TYR A 73 -18.47 -4.36 -5.24
C TYR A 73 -19.66 -3.65 -5.90
N THR A 74 -20.18 -4.20 -6.99
CA THR A 74 -21.44 -3.72 -7.57
C THR A 74 -22.59 -3.96 -6.58
N GLY A 75 -23.32 -2.89 -6.23
CA GLY A 75 -24.43 -2.93 -5.28
C GLY A 75 -24.11 -2.49 -3.84
N PHE A 76 -22.84 -2.23 -3.50
CA PHE A 76 -22.49 -1.65 -2.20
C PHE A 76 -22.72 -0.12 -2.18
N ASN A 77 -22.96 0.45 -1.00
CA ASN A 77 -23.15 1.89 -0.80
C ASN A 77 -21.82 2.68 -0.85
N VAL A 78 -21.06 2.48 -1.93
CA VAL A 78 -19.83 3.22 -2.22
C VAL A 78 -19.67 3.32 -3.73
N LYS A 79 -19.50 4.56 -4.23
CA LYS A 79 -19.18 4.78 -5.63
C LYS A 79 -17.66 4.72 -5.78
N ILE A 80 -17.17 3.73 -6.52
CA ILE A 80 -15.74 3.52 -6.75
C ILE A 80 -15.38 4.02 -8.15
N TYR A 81 -14.35 4.86 -8.23
CA TYR A 81 -13.74 5.31 -9.47
C TYR A 81 -12.31 4.82 -9.55
N THR A 82 -11.81 4.73 -10.77
CA THR A 82 -10.43 4.34 -11.07
C THR A 82 -9.87 5.25 -12.13
N PHE A 83 -8.59 5.56 -12.03
CA PHE A 83 -7.83 6.15 -13.13
C PHE A 83 -6.42 5.57 -13.12
N ASN A 84 -5.80 5.51 -14.30
CA ASN A 84 -4.44 5.00 -14.43
C ASN A 84 -3.45 6.16 -14.37
N GLN A 85 -2.36 5.96 -13.66
CA GLN A 85 -1.23 6.88 -13.70
C GLN A 85 -0.46 6.73 -15.03
N SER A 86 0.37 7.71 -15.34
CA SER A 86 1.22 7.73 -16.51
C SER A 86 2.22 6.56 -16.53
N GLN A 87 2.77 6.30 -17.70
CA GLN A 87 3.76 5.26 -17.93
C GLN A 87 4.93 5.86 -18.73
N TYR A 88 6.13 5.82 -18.16
CA TYR A 88 7.33 6.41 -18.75
C TYR A 88 8.35 5.33 -19.14
N PRO A 89 9.15 5.57 -20.20
CA PRO A 89 10.21 4.64 -20.57
C PRO A 89 11.39 4.80 -19.61
N ARG A 90 11.94 3.67 -19.16
CA ARG A 90 13.19 3.61 -18.40
C ARG A 90 14.32 4.15 -19.27
N ILE A 91 15.31 4.76 -18.63
CA ILE A 91 16.45 5.38 -19.31
C ILE A 91 17.69 4.54 -19.01
N ASN A 92 18.48 4.20 -20.01
CA ASN A 92 19.75 3.51 -19.80
C ASN A 92 20.72 4.43 -19.04
N ARG A 93 21.39 3.91 -18.01
CA ARG A 93 22.20 4.73 -17.09
C ARG A 93 23.45 5.31 -17.76
N GLU A 94 24.05 4.55 -18.67
CA GLU A 94 25.29 4.91 -19.34
C GLU A 94 25.04 5.84 -20.54
N THR A 95 24.03 5.54 -21.36
CA THR A 95 23.74 6.29 -22.60
C THR A 95 22.77 7.44 -22.41
N LEU A 96 22.02 7.47 -21.30
CA LEU A 96 20.95 8.43 -21.03
C LEU A 96 19.83 8.47 -22.10
N THR A 97 19.66 7.37 -22.83
CA THR A 97 18.59 7.22 -23.83
C THR A 97 17.48 6.29 -23.33
N PRO A 98 16.23 6.43 -23.81
CA PRO A 98 15.16 5.47 -23.51
C PRO A 98 15.57 4.04 -23.86
N VAL A 99 15.21 3.09 -22.99
CA VAL A 99 15.38 1.65 -23.22
C VAL A 99 14.33 1.13 -24.19
N ALA A 100 13.10 1.66 -24.10
CA ALA A 100 12.00 1.29 -24.96
C ALA A 100 12.30 1.63 -26.42
N LYS A 101 12.17 0.64 -27.30
CA LYS A 101 12.37 0.80 -28.76
C LYS A 101 11.08 1.09 -29.51
N THR A 102 9.94 0.71 -28.94
CA THR A 102 8.61 0.90 -29.50
C THR A 102 7.70 1.49 -28.42
N MET A 103 6.59 2.12 -28.83
CA MET A 103 5.54 2.58 -27.92
C MET A 103 4.60 1.46 -27.48
N ASN A 104 4.74 0.26 -28.06
CA ASN A 104 3.94 -0.90 -27.67
C ASN A 104 4.55 -1.54 -26.43
N THR A 105 3.93 -1.27 -25.28
CA THR A 105 4.41 -1.69 -23.97
C THR A 105 4.39 -3.20 -23.76
N ASN A 106 3.60 -3.92 -24.56
CA ASN A 106 3.50 -5.38 -24.46
C ASN A 106 4.74 -6.09 -25.05
N ASP A 107 5.50 -5.42 -25.93
CA ASP A 107 6.69 -6.00 -26.56
C ASP A 107 7.86 -6.07 -25.56
N ASP A 108 7.96 -5.07 -24.68
CA ASP A 108 8.97 -5.02 -23.61
C ASP A 108 8.40 -4.31 -22.37
N PRO A 109 7.63 -5.01 -21.52
CA PRO A 109 7.06 -4.44 -20.31
C PRO A 109 8.13 -3.94 -19.34
N GLU A 110 9.30 -4.56 -19.35
CA GLU A 110 10.46 -4.18 -18.53
C GLU A 110 11.17 -2.92 -19.03
N ALA A 111 10.79 -2.36 -20.18
CA ALA A 111 11.27 -1.05 -20.59
C ALA A 111 10.51 0.11 -19.93
N TRP A 112 9.41 -0.16 -19.21
CA TRP A 112 8.50 0.87 -18.72
C TRP A 112 8.35 0.88 -17.19
N TYR A 113 7.97 2.01 -16.62
CA TYR A 113 7.71 2.16 -15.19
C TYR A 113 6.68 3.26 -14.90
N PRO A 114 5.94 3.17 -13.78
CA PRO A 114 5.13 4.27 -13.29
C PRO A 114 6.04 5.35 -12.65
N PRO A 115 5.84 6.64 -12.93
CA PRO A 115 6.73 7.74 -12.52
C PRO A 115 6.58 8.18 -11.05
N GLY A 116 6.24 7.25 -10.17
CA GLY A 116 6.01 7.52 -8.76
C GLY A 116 4.71 8.28 -8.50
N HIS A 117 4.46 8.58 -7.22
CA HIS A 117 3.13 9.00 -6.76
C HIS A 117 2.85 10.48 -7.08
N GLY A 118 3.87 11.27 -7.42
CA GLY A 118 3.70 12.68 -7.80
C GLY A 118 2.95 12.89 -9.12
N ASP A 119 2.90 11.88 -9.98
CA ASP A 119 2.11 11.91 -11.23
C ASP A 119 0.59 11.94 -11.00
N PHE A 120 0.15 11.70 -9.75
CA PHE A 120 -1.23 11.86 -9.32
C PHE A 120 -1.90 13.13 -9.87
N TYR A 121 -1.26 14.30 -9.75
CA TYR A 121 -1.87 15.58 -10.14
C TYR A 121 -2.25 15.59 -11.63
N GLN A 122 -1.32 15.19 -12.50
CA GLN A 122 -1.51 15.22 -13.94
C GLN A 122 -2.49 14.14 -14.39
N SER A 123 -2.31 12.90 -13.93
CA SER A 123 -3.20 11.79 -14.31
C SER A 123 -4.61 11.98 -13.80
N PHE A 124 -4.79 12.56 -12.60
CA PHE A 124 -6.12 12.85 -12.07
C PHE A 124 -6.85 13.94 -12.87
N GLN A 125 -6.13 14.99 -13.30
CA GLN A 125 -6.69 15.99 -14.22
C GLN A 125 -7.04 15.37 -15.59
N ASN A 126 -6.12 14.62 -16.18
CA ASN A 126 -6.30 13.99 -17.49
C ASN A 126 -7.43 12.96 -17.51
N SER A 127 -7.71 12.30 -16.37
CA SER A 127 -8.83 11.37 -16.24
C SER A 127 -10.21 12.02 -16.35
N GLY A 128 -10.29 13.36 -16.23
CA GLY A 128 -11.54 14.10 -16.14
C GLY A 128 -12.22 14.07 -14.77
N LEU A 129 -11.76 13.21 -13.84
CA LEU A 129 -12.32 13.09 -12.49
C LEU A 129 -12.18 14.38 -11.68
N LEU A 130 -11.07 15.10 -11.82
CA LEU A 130 -10.89 16.39 -11.14
C LEU A 130 -12.01 17.38 -11.51
N LYS A 131 -12.28 17.52 -12.80
CA LYS A 131 -13.37 18.38 -13.30
C LYS A 131 -14.71 17.89 -12.79
N GLN A 132 -14.99 16.59 -12.93
CA GLN A 132 -16.24 15.99 -12.49
C GLN A 132 -16.50 16.24 -11.00
N PHE A 133 -15.51 16.04 -10.13
CA PHE A 133 -15.70 16.26 -8.69
C PHE A 133 -15.84 17.73 -8.31
N ILE A 134 -15.18 18.65 -9.02
CA ILE A 134 -15.43 20.09 -8.86
C ILE A 134 -16.88 20.42 -9.22
N ASP A 135 -17.37 19.90 -10.35
CA ASP A 135 -18.73 20.14 -10.84
C ASP A 135 -19.79 19.49 -9.91
N GLU A 136 -19.46 18.39 -9.24
CA GLU A 136 -20.26 17.77 -8.17
C GLU A 136 -20.21 18.54 -6.83
N GLY A 137 -19.45 19.64 -6.74
CA GLY A 137 -19.32 20.45 -5.52
C GLY A 137 -18.38 19.85 -4.46
N ARG A 138 -17.47 18.95 -4.84
CA ARG A 138 -16.46 18.40 -3.92
C ARG A 138 -15.28 19.35 -3.82
N GLU A 139 -14.95 19.74 -2.59
CA GLU A 139 -13.89 20.72 -2.34
C GLU A 139 -12.53 20.07 -2.10
N TYR A 140 -12.48 18.97 -1.36
CA TYR A 140 -11.24 18.32 -0.94
C TYR A 140 -11.13 16.88 -1.43
N VAL A 141 -9.91 16.48 -1.81
CA VAL A 141 -9.49 15.09 -1.93
C VAL A 141 -8.65 14.70 -0.73
N PHE A 142 -8.90 13.50 -0.23
CA PHE A 142 -8.12 12.87 0.82
C PHE A 142 -7.29 11.73 0.20
N ILE A 143 -5.97 11.78 0.34
CA ILE A 143 -5.03 10.87 -0.32
C ILE A 143 -4.24 10.07 0.73
N SER A 144 -4.21 8.75 0.56
CA SER A 144 -3.44 7.83 1.38
C SER A 144 -3.02 6.61 0.59
N ASN A 145 -1.91 5.98 0.98
CA ASN A 145 -1.56 4.69 0.44
C ASN A 145 -2.50 3.60 0.98
N ILE A 146 -2.83 2.62 0.14
CA ILE A 146 -3.71 1.51 0.51
C ILE A 146 -3.07 0.55 1.53
N ASP A 147 -1.74 0.48 1.59
CA ASP A 147 -1.02 -0.32 2.57
C ASP A 147 -1.02 0.31 3.98
N ASN A 148 -1.44 1.58 4.11
CA ASN A 148 -1.56 2.24 5.42
C ASN A 148 -2.96 2.00 6.01
N LEU A 149 -3.10 0.99 6.86
CA LEU A 149 -4.38 0.66 7.52
C LEU A 149 -4.83 1.70 8.54
N GLY A 150 -3.90 2.55 9.02
CA GLY A 150 -4.21 3.65 9.94
C GLY A 150 -4.86 4.84 9.26
N ALA A 151 -4.80 4.92 7.92
CA ALA A 151 -5.30 6.03 7.16
C ALA A 151 -6.84 6.00 7.06
N THR A 152 -7.50 6.68 8.00
CA THR A 152 -8.95 6.83 8.05
C THR A 152 -9.36 8.30 8.01
N VAL A 153 -10.55 8.59 7.48
CA VAL A 153 -11.10 9.96 7.44
C VAL A 153 -11.34 10.46 8.87
N ASP A 154 -10.55 11.45 9.30
CA ASP A 154 -10.67 12.07 10.61
C ASP A 154 -11.57 13.31 10.52
N ARG A 155 -12.67 13.30 11.28
CA ARG A 155 -13.64 14.39 11.28
C ARG A 155 -13.11 15.66 11.92
N SER A 156 -12.19 15.57 12.89
CA SER A 156 -11.60 16.74 13.53
C SER A 156 -10.64 17.45 12.57
N ILE A 157 -9.83 16.69 11.85
CA ILE A 157 -8.97 17.21 10.77
C ILE A 157 -9.84 17.83 9.67
N LEU A 158 -10.86 17.10 9.20
CA LEU A 158 -11.78 17.62 8.19
C LEU A 158 -12.50 18.91 8.65
N ASN A 159 -12.93 18.97 9.90
CA ASN A 159 -13.56 20.16 10.46
C ASN A 159 -12.60 21.36 10.49
N SER A 160 -11.32 21.14 10.83
CA SER A 160 -10.31 22.22 10.80
C SER A 160 -10.05 22.75 9.39
N LEU A 161 -10.16 21.89 8.36
CA LEU A 161 -10.02 22.29 6.97
C LEU A 161 -11.22 23.11 6.49
N LEU A 162 -12.44 22.65 6.80
CA LEU A 162 -13.69 23.29 6.35
C LEU A 162 -14.04 24.55 7.15
N ASN A 163 -13.66 24.60 8.42
CA ASN A 163 -13.99 25.68 9.35
C ASN A 163 -12.72 26.25 9.99
N PRO A 164 -11.83 26.89 9.21
CA PRO A 164 -10.62 27.50 9.76
C PRO A 164 -10.99 28.65 10.72
N PRO A 165 -10.20 28.90 11.77
CA PRO A 165 -10.37 30.06 12.65
C PRO A 165 -10.40 31.38 11.86
N SER A 166 -11.23 32.34 12.31
CA SER A 166 -11.39 33.62 11.64
C SER A 166 -10.05 34.37 11.52
N GLY A 167 -9.64 34.66 10.28
CA GLY A 167 -8.38 35.37 9.97
C GLY A 167 -7.23 34.46 9.52
N GLU A 168 -7.39 33.13 9.58
CA GLU A 168 -6.41 32.21 9.01
C GLU A 168 -6.60 32.00 7.50
N LEU A 169 -5.48 31.79 6.81
CA LEU A 169 -5.48 31.42 5.39
C LEU A 169 -6.15 30.05 5.24
N HIS A 170 -7.04 29.95 4.26
CA HIS A 170 -7.63 28.67 3.87
C HIS A 170 -6.53 27.68 3.48
N CYS A 171 -6.48 26.55 4.17
CA CYS A 171 -5.47 25.51 3.92
C CYS A 171 -5.77 24.81 2.59
N GLU A 172 -4.92 25.05 1.58
CA GLU A 172 -5.06 24.39 0.28
C GLU A 172 -4.44 22.98 0.26
N PHE A 173 -3.47 22.72 1.15
CA PHE A 173 -2.74 21.45 1.24
C PHE A 173 -2.38 21.13 2.69
N LEU A 174 -2.92 20.05 3.24
CA LEU A 174 -2.60 19.57 4.58
C LEU A 174 -1.84 18.26 4.51
N MET A 175 -0.73 18.14 5.24
CA MET A 175 0.08 16.92 5.37
C MET A 175 0.01 16.40 6.81
N GLU A 176 -0.44 15.16 6.98
CA GLU A 176 -0.30 14.46 8.25
C GLU A 176 1.14 13.97 8.43
N VAL A 177 1.76 14.31 9.56
CA VAL A 177 3.09 13.85 9.96
C VAL A 177 3.03 13.18 11.33
N THR A 178 3.93 12.23 11.60
CA THR A 178 4.02 11.56 12.91
C THR A 178 5.46 11.56 13.40
N ASP A 179 5.63 11.51 14.73
CA ASP A 179 6.93 11.35 15.35
C ASP A 179 7.66 10.11 14.83
N LYS A 180 8.98 10.24 14.63
CA LYS A 180 9.83 9.15 14.15
C LYS A 180 10.14 8.16 15.26
N THR A 181 10.16 6.89 14.89
CA THR A 181 10.71 5.81 15.71
C THR A 181 12.06 5.36 15.14
N ARG A 182 12.81 4.59 15.92
CA ARG A 182 14.06 3.95 15.44
C ARG A 182 13.87 3.04 14.24
N ALA A 183 12.64 2.57 13.99
CA ALA A 183 12.33 1.72 12.84
C ALA A 183 12.21 2.51 11.51
N ASP A 184 12.07 3.83 11.57
CA ASP A 184 11.76 4.70 10.44
C ASP A 184 13.03 5.26 9.77
N ILE A 185 13.90 4.36 9.28
CA ILE A 185 15.28 4.67 8.86
C ILE A 185 15.37 5.33 7.46
N LYS A 186 14.26 5.43 6.70
CA LYS A 186 14.33 5.75 5.25
C LYS A 186 13.78 7.12 4.80
N THR A 187 13.23 7.98 5.65
CA THR A 187 12.77 9.33 5.21
C THR A 187 13.00 10.43 6.24
N GLU A 188 13.23 11.66 5.77
CA GLU A 188 13.48 12.84 6.61
C GLU A 188 12.23 13.30 7.39
N ARG A 189 11.03 13.02 6.89
CA ARG A 189 9.74 13.10 7.61
C ARG A 189 8.83 11.97 7.10
N LEU A 190 7.95 11.45 7.96
CA LEU A 190 6.95 10.48 7.56
C LEU A 190 5.66 11.22 7.21
N SER A 191 5.42 11.39 5.91
CA SER A 191 4.13 11.87 5.43
C SER A 191 3.16 10.70 5.43
N VAL A 192 2.07 10.85 6.16
CA VAL A 192 1.07 9.80 6.38
C VAL A 192 0.01 9.92 5.29
N MET A 193 -0.53 11.13 5.09
CA MET A 193 -1.73 11.43 4.30
C MET A 193 -1.73 12.89 3.82
N PHE A 194 -2.53 13.20 2.80
CA PHE A 194 -2.75 14.56 2.31
C PHE A 194 -4.23 14.90 2.16
N ALA A 195 -4.61 16.13 2.52
CA ALA A 195 -5.87 16.72 2.10
C ALA A 195 -5.61 17.91 1.18
N LEU A 196 -6.28 17.94 0.03
CA LEU A 196 -5.97 18.89 -1.02
C LEU A 196 -7.23 19.47 -1.67
N SER A 197 -7.28 20.78 -1.83
CA SER A 197 -8.37 21.47 -2.53
C SER A 197 -8.37 21.16 -4.03
N HIS A 198 -9.48 20.67 -4.56
CA HIS A 198 -9.66 20.43 -6.00
C HIS A 198 -9.53 21.70 -6.83
N LYS A 199 -10.13 22.81 -6.37
CA LYS A 199 -10.07 24.10 -7.07
C LYS A 199 -8.63 24.60 -7.15
N THR A 200 -7.89 24.43 -6.06
CA THR A 200 -6.48 24.83 -6.02
C THR A 200 -5.62 23.92 -6.89
N MET A 201 -5.84 22.61 -6.85
CA MET A 201 -5.15 21.67 -7.74
C MET A 201 -5.33 22.08 -9.21
N LYS A 202 -6.57 22.39 -9.62
CA LYS A 202 -6.87 22.87 -10.97
C LYS A 202 -6.08 24.16 -11.29
N ARG A 203 -6.09 25.15 -10.39
CA ARG A 203 -5.33 26.40 -10.54
C ARG A 203 -3.83 26.15 -10.73
N VAL A 204 -3.23 25.34 -9.86
CA VAL A 204 -1.78 25.06 -9.88
C VAL A 204 -1.37 24.34 -11.17
N LEU A 205 -2.22 23.46 -11.69
CA LEU A 205 -1.99 22.76 -12.96
C LEU A 205 -2.16 23.68 -14.17
N GLU A 206 -3.26 24.45 -14.25
CA GLU A 206 -3.55 25.35 -15.39
C GLU A 206 -2.55 26.51 -15.50
N GLN A 207 -1.95 26.92 -14.38
CA GLN A 207 -0.93 27.97 -14.34
C GLN A 207 0.50 27.41 -14.38
N GLU A 208 0.68 26.10 -14.58
CA GLU A 208 1.99 25.43 -14.62
C GLU A 208 2.88 25.72 -13.39
N LEU A 209 2.26 25.92 -12.22
CA LEU A 209 2.96 26.24 -10.97
C LEU A 209 3.45 24.99 -10.21
N LEU A 210 3.05 23.80 -10.66
CA LEU A 210 3.39 22.55 -10.00
C LEU A 210 4.89 22.24 -10.17
N THR A 211 5.65 22.33 -9.09
CA THR A 211 7.08 22.04 -9.08
C THR A 211 7.39 21.01 -8.00
N MET A 212 7.99 19.88 -8.40
CA MET A 212 8.40 18.80 -7.50
C MET A 212 9.85 18.42 -7.77
N GLU A 213 10.56 18.05 -6.71
CA GLU A 213 11.92 17.52 -6.80
C GLU A 213 11.93 16.18 -7.54
N ILE A 214 12.85 16.04 -8.50
CA ILE A 214 13.05 14.81 -9.25
C ILE A 214 13.80 13.80 -8.37
N ILE A 215 13.23 12.61 -8.25
CA ILE A 215 13.83 11.46 -7.58
C ILE A 215 14.41 10.56 -8.65
N VAL A 216 15.73 10.34 -8.60
CA VAL A 216 16.43 9.41 -9.50
C VAL A 216 16.57 8.06 -8.81
N ASN A 217 15.88 7.06 -9.33
CA ASN A 217 15.86 5.70 -8.78
C ASN A 217 16.66 4.75 -9.71
N PRO A 218 17.90 4.40 -9.35
CA PRO A 218 18.70 3.46 -10.13
C PRO A 218 18.19 2.03 -9.94
N LYS A 219 18.10 1.29 -11.04
CA LYS A 219 17.69 -0.12 -11.09
C LYS A 219 18.59 -0.92 -12.02
N THR A 220 18.61 -2.23 -11.83
CA THR A 220 19.24 -3.17 -12.75
C THR A 220 18.16 -4.12 -13.26
N LEU A 221 17.98 -4.18 -14.58
CA LEU A 221 17.03 -5.07 -15.23
C LEU A 221 17.51 -6.53 -15.15
N PRO A 222 16.61 -7.53 -15.32
CA PRO A 222 17.00 -8.95 -15.29
C PRO A 222 18.09 -9.35 -16.30
N ASN A 223 18.18 -8.62 -17.42
CA ASN A 223 19.22 -8.80 -18.43
C ASN A 223 20.58 -8.18 -18.05
N GLY A 224 20.73 -7.65 -16.82
CA GLY A 224 21.95 -7.02 -16.33
C GLY A 224 22.13 -5.55 -16.71
N THR A 225 21.21 -4.96 -17.49
CA THR A 225 21.30 -3.56 -17.91
C THR A 225 21.01 -2.63 -16.74
N ASN A 226 21.88 -1.65 -16.51
CA ASN A 226 21.64 -0.60 -15.53
C ASN A 226 20.76 0.49 -16.14
N VAL A 227 19.72 0.88 -15.41
CA VAL A 227 18.74 1.87 -15.84
C VAL A 227 18.47 2.87 -14.72
N ILE A 228 17.95 4.03 -15.09
CA ILE A 228 17.44 5.05 -14.18
C ILE A 228 15.95 5.25 -14.43
N GLN A 229 15.23 5.50 -13.35
CA GLN A 229 13.82 5.86 -13.30
C GLN A 229 13.73 7.25 -12.68
N LEU A 230 12.97 8.15 -13.32
CA LEU A 230 12.74 9.51 -12.85
C LEU A 230 11.34 9.57 -12.27
N GLU A 231 11.26 9.79 -10.97
CA GLU A 231 10.00 9.79 -10.22
C GLU A 231 9.80 11.12 -9.51
N THR A 232 8.57 11.38 -9.09
CA THR A 232 8.25 12.49 -8.18
C THR A 232 7.40 12.00 -7.02
N ALA A 233 7.40 12.74 -5.92
CA ALA A 233 6.60 12.42 -4.74
C ALA A 233 5.45 13.42 -4.58
N VAL A 234 4.23 12.90 -4.36
CA VAL A 234 3.02 13.74 -4.21
C VAL A 234 3.16 14.81 -3.12
N GLY A 235 3.85 14.50 -2.02
CA GLY A 235 4.08 15.42 -0.91
C GLY A 235 5.07 16.55 -1.21
N ALA A 236 5.92 16.40 -2.23
CA ALA A 236 6.90 17.42 -2.62
C ALA A 236 6.24 18.69 -3.18
N ALA A 237 5.02 18.54 -3.73
CA ALA A 237 4.24 19.65 -4.24
C ALA A 237 3.67 20.57 -3.16
N MET A 238 3.78 20.23 -1.86
CA MET A 238 3.23 21.02 -0.76
C MET A 238 3.61 22.51 -0.83
N LYS A 239 4.84 22.83 -1.28
CA LYS A 239 5.34 24.20 -1.46
C LYS A 239 4.62 25.02 -2.53
N CYS A 240 3.87 24.39 -3.43
CA CYS A 240 3.11 25.03 -4.50
C CYS A 240 1.70 25.50 -4.05
N PHE A 241 1.32 25.23 -2.80
CA PHE A 241 -0.02 25.48 -2.26
C PHE A 241 0.01 26.55 -1.16
N ASN A 242 -0.94 27.47 -1.18
CA ASN A 242 -1.07 28.52 -0.16
C ASN A 242 -1.67 27.95 1.12
N GLY A 243 -1.23 28.46 2.27
CA GLY A 243 -1.69 27.98 3.57
C GLY A 243 -1.34 26.50 3.82
N ALA A 244 -0.34 25.95 3.12
CA ALA A 244 0.05 24.56 3.26
C ALA A 244 0.49 24.27 4.71
N THR A 245 -0.16 23.29 5.35
CA THR A 245 -0.03 23.06 6.79
C THR A 245 0.36 21.61 7.07
N GLY A 246 1.28 21.41 8.01
CA GLY A 246 1.59 20.09 8.56
C GLY A 246 0.94 19.91 9.93
N ILE A 247 0.31 18.77 10.17
CA ILE A 247 -0.24 18.43 11.50
C ILE A 247 0.43 17.20 12.06
N ASN A 248 0.86 17.26 13.33
CA ASN A 248 1.36 16.08 14.02
C ASN A 248 0.19 15.21 14.46
N VAL A 249 0.15 13.96 13.99
CA VAL A 249 -0.89 13.01 14.28
C VAL A 249 -0.37 11.84 15.11
N PRO A 250 -1.22 11.20 15.93
CA PRO A 250 -0.82 10.02 16.66
C PRO A 250 -0.45 8.86 15.71
N ARG A 251 0.56 8.08 16.09
CA ARG A 251 1.11 6.97 15.30
C ARG A 251 0.08 5.96 14.80
N ARG A 252 -1.06 5.81 15.49
CA ARG A 252 -2.19 4.95 15.05
C ARG A 252 -2.72 5.28 13.63
N ARG A 253 -2.45 6.49 13.13
CA ARG A 253 -2.83 6.92 11.77
C ARG A 253 -1.79 6.50 10.71
N PHE A 254 -0.63 6.03 11.14
CA PHE A 254 0.44 5.52 10.28
C PHE A 254 0.78 4.07 10.64
N LEU A 255 0.02 3.15 10.05
CA LEU A 255 0.16 1.70 10.19
C LEU A 255 0.40 1.04 8.81
N PRO A 256 1.55 1.32 8.15
CA PRO A 256 1.88 0.73 6.86
C PRO A 256 2.22 -0.76 6.98
N VAL A 257 1.62 -1.57 6.11
CA VAL A 257 1.86 -3.02 6.03
C VAL A 257 2.69 -3.31 4.77
N LYS A 258 4.02 -3.32 4.92
CA LYS A 258 4.96 -3.47 3.78
C LYS A 258 5.57 -4.86 3.64
N LYS A 259 5.64 -5.64 4.72
CA LYS A 259 6.32 -6.93 4.77
C LYS A 259 5.60 -7.85 5.76
N THR A 260 5.71 -9.15 5.56
CA THR A 260 5.29 -10.24 6.45
C THR A 260 6.15 -10.37 7.72
N GLY A 261 6.76 -9.27 8.19
CA GLY A 261 7.80 -9.24 9.21
C GLY A 261 9.16 -8.84 8.66
N ARG A 262 10.15 -8.67 9.55
CA ARG A 262 11.55 -8.38 9.16
C ARG A 262 12.40 -9.63 9.41
N PRO A 263 12.60 -10.50 8.42
CA PRO A 263 13.51 -11.63 8.58
C PRO A 263 14.95 -11.13 8.75
N ALA A 264 15.72 -11.80 9.59
CA ALA A 264 17.12 -11.47 9.88
C ALA A 264 18.06 -11.58 8.66
N ALA A 265 17.62 -12.24 7.58
CA ALA A 265 18.47 -12.62 6.43
C ALA A 265 18.15 -11.88 5.11
N GLY A 266 17.44 -10.74 5.15
CA GLY A 266 17.27 -9.86 3.97
C GLY A 266 16.36 -10.36 2.85
N HIS A 267 15.94 -11.62 2.86
CA HIS A 267 14.97 -12.19 1.92
C HIS A 267 13.54 -11.91 2.39
N VAL A 268 12.70 -11.34 1.52
CA VAL A 268 11.27 -11.20 1.81
C VAL A 268 10.61 -12.52 1.44
N GLU A 269 10.13 -13.23 2.45
CA GLU A 269 9.39 -14.48 2.27
C GLU A 269 8.05 -14.21 1.56
N PRO A 270 7.67 -15.01 0.55
CA PRO A 270 6.34 -14.94 -0.06
C PRO A 270 5.24 -15.08 1.00
N VAL A 271 4.16 -14.31 0.86
CA VAL A 271 3.03 -14.33 1.81
C VAL A 271 2.47 -15.75 2.01
N ALA A 272 2.45 -16.57 0.96
CA ALA A 272 2.00 -17.95 1.05
C ALA A 272 2.85 -18.80 2.00
N GLU A 273 4.17 -18.66 1.94
CA GLU A 273 5.09 -19.42 2.79
C GLU A 273 4.99 -18.93 4.24
N PHE A 274 4.90 -17.61 4.44
CA PHE A 274 4.62 -17.02 5.75
C PHE A 274 3.32 -17.55 6.35
N LEU A 275 2.22 -17.58 5.58
CA LEU A 275 0.93 -18.09 6.06
C LEU A 275 0.97 -19.60 6.36
N LYS A 276 1.74 -20.38 5.59
CA LYS A 276 1.93 -21.82 5.85
C LYS A 276 2.62 -22.07 7.20
N ARG A 277 3.40 -21.11 7.73
CA ARG A 277 4.02 -21.23 9.06
C ARG A 277 3.03 -21.11 10.22
N PHE A 278 1.83 -20.58 10.01
CA PHE A 278 0.86 -20.35 11.09
C PHE A 278 -0.43 -21.14 10.84
N ALA A 279 -0.67 -22.19 11.63
CA ALA A 279 -1.96 -22.88 11.61
C ALA A 279 -3.12 -21.97 12.08
N SER A 280 -2.82 -20.98 12.93
CA SER A 280 -3.69 -19.85 13.27
C SER A 280 -2.87 -18.63 13.70
N ILE A 281 -3.43 -17.41 13.60
CA ILE A 281 -2.76 -16.20 14.11
C ILE A 281 -2.64 -16.31 15.64
N PRO A 282 -1.43 -16.21 16.22
CA PRO A 282 -1.24 -16.24 17.67
C PRO A 282 -1.90 -15.06 18.39
N ASP A 283 -2.25 -15.24 19.66
CA ASP A 283 -2.54 -14.13 20.56
C ASP A 283 -1.23 -13.39 20.88
N ILE A 284 -1.19 -12.12 20.52
CA ILE A 284 -0.03 -11.23 20.70
C ILE A 284 -0.39 -9.96 21.48
N MET A 285 -1.54 -9.94 22.17
CA MET A 285 -2.04 -8.74 22.85
C MET A 285 -1.09 -8.23 23.94
N GLU A 286 -0.34 -9.13 24.57
CA GLU A 286 0.64 -8.83 25.63
C GLU A 286 2.09 -8.99 25.14
N LEU A 287 2.33 -8.99 23.83
CA LEU A 287 3.64 -9.16 23.22
C LEU A 287 4.38 -7.81 23.07
N ASP A 288 5.60 -7.72 23.61
CA ASP A 288 6.46 -6.54 23.47
C ASP A 288 7.43 -6.66 22.27
N HIS A 289 8.03 -7.84 22.12
CA HIS A 289 9.05 -8.09 21.11
C HIS A 289 9.01 -9.54 20.64
N LEU A 290 8.97 -9.74 19.32
CA LEU A 290 9.06 -11.05 18.70
C LEU A 290 10.20 -11.08 17.68
N THR A 291 11.08 -12.07 17.82
CA THR A 291 12.07 -12.43 16.80
C THR A 291 11.89 -13.89 16.45
N VAL A 292 11.71 -14.16 15.16
CA VAL A 292 11.65 -15.53 14.62
C VAL A 292 12.69 -15.62 13.52
N SER A 293 13.58 -16.61 13.62
CA SER A 293 14.64 -16.86 12.65
C SER A 293 14.73 -18.34 12.33
N GLY A 294 14.94 -18.67 11.05
CA GLY A 294 15.04 -20.05 10.56
C GLY A 294 13.69 -20.68 10.20
N ASP A 295 13.67 -22.00 10.09
CA ASP A 295 12.48 -22.80 9.78
C ASP A 295 11.66 -23.03 11.07
N VAL A 296 10.62 -22.22 11.25
CA VAL A 296 9.77 -22.21 12.44
C VAL A 296 8.30 -22.23 12.03
N THR A 297 7.52 -23.14 12.62
CA THR A 297 6.06 -23.22 12.45
C THR A 297 5.33 -23.05 13.77
N PHE A 298 4.09 -22.62 13.70
CA PHE A 298 3.21 -22.31 14.83
C PHE A 298 1.89 -23.08 14.69
N GLY A 299 1.57 -23.85 15.73
CA GLY A 299 0.30 -24.54 15.88
C GLY A 299 -0.89 -23.61 16.11
N ARG A 300 -2.02 -24.19 16.52
CA ARG A 300 -3.27 -23.49 16.81
C ARG A 300 -3.32 -22.96 18.24
N GLY A 301 -3.93 -21.80 18.45
CA GLY A 301 -4.20 -21.29 19.81
C GLY A 301 -2.95 -20.88 20.60
N ILE A 302 -1.89 -20.46 19.90
CA ILE A 302 -0.64 -19.98 20.49
C ILE A 302 -0.86 -18.63 21.17
N ALA A 303 -0.20 -18.38 22.31
CA ALA A 303 -0.14 -17.07 22.94
C ALA A 303 1.32 -16.65 23.19
N LEU A 304 1.68 -15.44 22.77
CA LEU A 304 3.02 -14.87 22.92
C LEU A 304 2.95 -13.61 23.79
N ARG A 305 3.81 -13.53 24.82
CA ARG A 305 3.79 -12.46 25.83
C ARG A 305 5.20 -11.96 26.15
N GLY A 306 5.35 -10.66 26.40
CA GLY A 306 6.64 -10.03 26.70
C GLY A 306 7.65 -10.15 25.55
N ALA A 307 8.89 -10.57 25.84
CA ALA A 307 9.93 -10.77 24.83
C ALA A 307 10.08 -12.25 24.44
N VAL A 308 9.70 -12.60 23.21
CA VAL A 308 9.82 -13.96 22.67
C VAL A 308 10.83 -13.99 21.52
N ILE A 309 11.83 -14.86 21.61
CA ILE A 309 12.86 -15.05 20.57
C ILE A 309 12.91 -16.52 20.22
N ILE A 310 12.74 -16.86 18.94
CA ILE A 310 12.74 -18.24 18.43
C ILE A 310 13.77 -18.33 17.31
N VAL A 311 14.76 -19.22 17.46
CA VAL A 311 15.87 -19.36 16.52
C VAL A 311 16.06 -20.83 16.16
N ALA A 312 15.66 -21.21 14.95
CA ALA A 312 16.07 -22.44 14.31
C ALA A 312 17.36 -22.19 13.51
N ASN A 313 18.41 -22.96 13.78
CA ASN A 313 19.67 -22.84 13.04
C ASN A 313 19.54 -23.46 11.64
N HIS A 314 20.57 -23.28 10.81
CA HIS A 314 20.59 -23.84 9.46
C HIS A 314 20.45 -25.37 9.50
N GLY A 315 19.40 -25.90 8.87
CA GLY A 315 19.08 -27.33 8.84
C GLY A 315 18.19 -27.81 9.99
N ASP A 316 17.99 -26.98 11.01
CA ASP A 316 17.06 -27.25 12.10
C ASP A 316 15.67 -26.72 11.77
N ARG A 317 14.65 -27.36 12.36
CA ARG A 317 13.26 -26.92 12.29
C ARG A 317 12.67 -26.89 13.69
N ILE A 318 11.84 -25.89 13.99
CA ILE A 318 11.12 -25.79 15.26
C ILE A 318 9.62 -25.70 14.98
N ASP A 319 8.87 -26.73 15.37
CA ASP A 319 7.41 -26.71 15.39
C ASP A 319 6.90 -26.34 16.79
N ILE A 320 6.27 -25.18 16.92
CA ILE A 320 5.65 -24.74 18.17
C ILE A 320 4.28 -25.44 18.31
N PRO A 321 4.05 -26.25 19.35
CA PRO A 321 2.86 -27.09 19.47
C PRO A 321 1.59 -26.27 19.73
N ASP A 322 0.44 -26.85 19.36
CA ASP A 322 -0.89 -26.29 19.65
C ASP A 322 -1.04 -25.91 21.13
N GLY A 323 -1.64 -24.74 21.38
CA GLY A 323 -1.90 -24.21 22.71
C GLY A 323 -0.68 -23.65 23.45
N ALA A 324 0.52 -23.63 22.83
CA ALA A 324 1.72 -23.16 23.51
C ALA A 324 1.60 -21.69 23.96
N ARG A 325 2.05 -21.43 25.19
CA ARG A 325 2.11 -20.10 25.79
C ARG A 325 3.56 -19.74 26.06
N LEU A 326 4.08 -18.77 25.32
CA LEU A 326 5.48 -18.34 25.40
C LEU A 326 5.55 -16.95 26.01
N GLU A 327 6.17 -16.84 27.17
CA GLU A 327 6.31 -15.57 27.89
C GLU A 327 7.76 -15.33 28.31
N ASN A 328 8.37 -14.26 27.82
CA ASN A 328 9.76 -13.89 28.14
C ASN A 328 10.74 -15.05 27.92
N LYS A 329 10.63 -15.74 26.77
CA LYS A 329 11.40 -16.94 26.43
C LYS A 329 12.29 -16.74 25.21
N VAL A 330 13.48 -17.34 25.29
CA VAL A 330 14.34 -17.62 24.14
C VAL A 330 14.27 -19.12 23.87
N ILE A 331 13.88 -19.49 22.66
CA ILE A 331 13.76 -20.87 22.18
C ILE A 331 14.76 -21.05 21.05
N SER A 332 15.60 -22.07 21.15
CA SER A 332 16.49 -22.48 20.08
C SER A 332 16.65 -24.00 20.07
N GLY A 333 17.01 -24.54 18.90
CA GLY A 333 17.24 -25.97 18.72
C GLY A 333 16.45 -26.55 17.55
N ASN A 334 16.14 -27.84 17.64
CA ASN A 334 15.46 -28.62 16.61
C ASN A 334 14.34 -29.43 17.26
N LEU A 335 13.09 -29.17 16.88
CA LEU A 335 11.90 -29.82 17.38
C LEU A 335 10.95 -30.04 16.20
N ARG A 336 10.68 -31.30 15.86
CA ARG A 336 9.71 -31.67 14.84
C ARG A 336 8.51 -32.36 15.46
N ILE A 337 7.32 -31.88 15.13
CA ILE A 337 6.06 -32.51 15.51
C ILE A 337 5.54 -33.26 14.27
N LEU A 338 5.32 -34.57 14.42
CA LEU A 338 4.77 -35.43 13.38
C LEU A 338 3.34 -35.80 13.75
N ASP A 339 2.43 -35.76 12.77
CA ASP A 339 1.07 -36.27 12.95
C ASP A 339 1.10 -37.78 13.22
N HIS A 340 0.35 -38.24 14.22
CA HIS A 340 0.22 -39.65 14.59
C HIS A 340 -0.99 -40.31 13.95
#